data_AF-A0A8H7MB65-F1
#
_entry.id   AF-A0A8H7MB65-F1
#
_cell.length_a   1.000
_cell.length_b   1.000
_cell.length_c   1.000
_cell.angle_alpha   90.00
_cell.angle_beta   90.00
_cell.angle_gamma   90.00
#
_symmetry.space_group_name_H-M   'P 1'
#
loop_
_entity.id
_entity.type
_entity.pdbx_description
1 polymer ?
#
loop_
_entity_poly.entity_id
_entity_poly.type
_entity_poly.pdbx_seq_one_letter_code
_entity_poly.pdbx_strand_id
1 'polypeptide(L)'
;MLRPSHGLSFFEPFTYPAYDPPARELVDALMVVYGARDIFWGLATLVPLYYGSRKITGAMLIAGSAVAGVDGAVCKAAGGGEWAHWGYAPVLAVVGGLLMT
;
A
#
# COMPACT_ATOMS: atom_id res chain seq x y z
N MET A 1 -1.72 7.67 -10.89
CA MET A 1 -2.10 6.38 -11.52
C MET A 1 -2.76 6.64 -12.87
N LEU A 2 -2.42 5.88 -13.91
CA LEU A 2 -3.03 6.03 -15.25
C LEU A 2 -4.36 5.28 -15.40
N ARG A 3 -4.69 4.38 -14.46
CA ARG A 3 -5.86 3.51 -14.52
C ARG A 3 -6.42 3.22 -13.10
N PRO A 4 -7.27 4.11 -12.56
CA PRO A 4 -7.82 4.01 -11.20
C PRO A 4 -8.42 2.65 -10.85
N SER A 5 -9.18 2.06 -11.77
CA SER A 5 -9.82 0.75 -11.57
C SER A 5 -8.83 -0.38 -11.27
N HIS A 6 -7.59 -0.29 -11.75
CA HIS A 6 -6.53 -1.26 -11.45
C HIS A 6 -5.86 -0.98 -10.10
N GLY A 7 -5.85 0.26 -9.61
CA GLY A 7 -5.41 0.56 -8.25
C GLY A 7 -6.34 -0.06 -7.22
N LEU A 8 -7.65 -0.01 -7.48
CA LEU A 8 -8.66 -0.53 -6.57
C LEU A 8 -8.61 -2.06 -6.42
N SER A 9 -8.14 -2.81 -7.42
CA SER A 9 -8.08 -4.28 -7.34
C SER A 9 -7.11 -4.81 -6.28
N PHE A 10 -6.26 -3.97 -5.70
CA PHE A 10 -5.43 -4.35 -4.56
C PHE A 10 -6.21 -4.39 -3.25
N PHE A 11 -7.38 -3.78 -3.18
CA PHE A 11 -8.21 -3.66 -1.98
C PHE A 11 -9.54 -4.41 -2.14
N GLU A 12 -9.48 -5.72 -2.40
CA GLU A 12 -10.69 -6.54 -2.38
C GLU A 12 -11.37 -6.45 -1.00
N PRO A 13 -12.71 -6.47 -0.90
CA PRO A 13 -13.69 -6.68 -1.97
C PRO A 13 -14.21 -5.38 -2.61
N PHE A 14 -13.53 -4.23 -2.47
CA PHE A 14 -14.03 -2.98 -3.04
C PHE A 14 -14.09 -3.05 -4.57
N THR A 15 -15.28 -2.88 -5.12
CA THR A 15 -15.51 -2.90 -6.56
C THR A 15 -15.66 -1.50 -7.12
N TYR A 16 -15.19 -1.30 -8.35
CA TYR A 16 -15.34 -0.04 -9.05
C TYR A 16 -16.84 0.28 -9.29
N PRO A 17 -17.32 1.50 -8.95
CA PRO A 17 -18.73 1.85 -9.13
C PRO A 17 -19.16 1.89 -10.61
N ALA A 18 -19.86 0.85 -11.07
CA ALA A 18 -20.27 0.71 -12.47
C ALA A 18 -21.47 1.59 -12.87
N TYR A 19 -22.35 1.92 -11.92
CA TYR A 19 -23.64 2.59 -12.20
C TYR A 19 -23.89 3.87 -11.39
N ASP A 20 -22.85 4.41 -10.73
CA ASP A 20 -22.93 5.62 -9.90
C ASP A 20 -21.82 6.62 -10.34
N PRO A 21 -22.15 7.64 -11.15
CA PRO A 21 -21.16 8.59 -11.66
C PRO A 21 -20.47 9.43 -10.57
N PRO A 22 -21.18 10.01 -9.57
CA PRO A 22 -20.52 10.69 -8.45
C PRO A 22 -19.57 9.79 -7.65
N ALA A 23 -19.98 8.55 -7.34
CA ALA A 23 -19.10 7.63 -6.62
C ALA A 23 -17.86 7.26 -7.47
N ARG A 24 -18.02 7.14 -8.78
CA ARG A 24 -16.91 6.91 -9.71
C ARG A 24 -15.89 8.03 -9.69
N GLU A 25 -16.34 9.27 -9.80
CA GLU A 25 -15.46 10.44 -9.79
C GLU A 25 -14.64 10.52 -8.48
N LEU A 26 -15.29 10.24 -7.35
CA LEU A 26 -14.62 10.16 -6.05
C LEU A 26 -13.56 9.05 -6.03
N VAL A 27 -13.91 7.83 -6.46
CA VAL A 27 -12.96 6.70 -6.49
C VAL A 27 -11.79 6.99 -7.42
N ASP A 28 -12.04 7.57 -8.60
CA ASP A 28 -10.99 7.93 -9.55
C ASP A 28 -10.02 8.95 -8.93
N ALA A 29 -10.53 10.01 -8.30
CA ALA A 29 -9.71 11.00 -7.63
C ALA A 29 -8.90 10.39 -6.47
N LEU A 30 -9.52 9.54 -5.65
CA LEU A 30 -8.84 8.86 -4.55
C LEU A 30 -7.72 7.94 -5.06
N MET A 31 -7.96 7.14 -6.10
CA MET A 31 -6.94 6.24 -6.67
C MET A 31 -5.78 7.00 -7.32
N VAL A 32 -6.03 8.19 -7.88
CA VAL A 32 -4.94 9.07 -8.33
C VAL A 32 -4.07 9.53 -7.15
N VAL A 33 -4.69 9.98 -6.06
CA VAL A 33 -4.00 10.42 -4.83
C VAL A 33 -3.23 9.27 -4.19
N TYR A 34 -3.86 8.10 -4.01
CA TYR A 34 -3.21 6.91 -3.47
C TYR A 34 -2.04 6.46 -4.34
N GLY A 35 -2.21 6.41 -5.65
CA GLY A 35 -1.12 6.05 -6.55
C GLY A 35 0.07 7.03 -6.49
N ALA A 36 -0.16 8.32 -6.25
CA ALA A 36 0.93 9.26 -6.01
C ALA A 36 1.65 8.98 -4.68
N ARG A 37 0.92 8.61 -3.63
CA ARG A 37 1.47 8.21 -2.33
C ARG A 37 2.26 6.91 -2.42
N ASP A 38 1.84 5.95 -3.24
CA ASP A 38 2.58 4.70 -3.47
C ASP A 38 3.93 4.97 -4.14
N ILE A 39 3.97 5.86 -5.14
CA ILE A 39 5.24 6.30 -5.77
C ILE A 39 6.14 6.95 -4.73
N PHE A 40 5.58 7.86 -3.91
CA PHE A 40 6.32 8.47 -2.81
C PHE A 40 6.86 7.41 -1.84
N TRP A 41 6.07 6.40 -1.48
CA TRP A 41 6.46 5.34 -0.56
C TRP A 41 7.63 4.50 -1.10
N GLY A 42 7.58 4.17 -2.40
CA GLY A 42 8.68 3.53 -3.11
C GLY A 42 9.95 4.37 -3.08
N LEU A 43 9.86 5.68 -3.37
CA LEU A 43 11.01 6.59 -3.31
C LEU A 43 11.54 6.75 -1.88
N ALA A 44 10.67 6.90 -0.89
CA ALA A 44 11.03 7.03 0.51
C ALA A 44 11.78 5.80 1.04
N THR A 45 11.57 4.63 0.42
CA THR A 45 12.31 3.40 0.73
C THR A 45 13.59 3.25 -0.11
N LEU A 46 13.52 3.55 -1.41
CA LEU A 46 14.64 3.37 -2.36
C LEU A 46 15.76 4.41 -2.18
N VAL A 47 15.43 5.67 -1.87
CA VAL A 47 16.41 6.73 -1.65
C VAL A 47 17.39 6.38 -0.52
N PRO A 48 16.95 6.07 0.72
CA PRO A 48 17.88 5.69 1.77
C PRO A 48 18.64 4.41 1.45
N LEU A 49 18.03 3.47 0.70
CA LEU A 49 18.71 2.26 0.26
C LEU A 49 19.86 2.58 -0.70
N TYR A 50 19.61 3.47 -1.67
CA TYR A 50 20.61 3.93 -2.64
C TYR A 50 21.80 4.63 -1.96
N TYR A 51 21.54 5.44 -0.94
CA TYR A 51 22.59 6.12 -0.16
C TYR A 51 23.22 5.24 0.92
N GLY A 52 22.88 3.95 1.00
CA GLY A 52 23.48 3.00 1.96
C GLY A 52 22.99 3.17 3.41
N SER A 53 21.94 3.95 3.65
CA SER A 53 21.34 4.19 4.97
C SER A 53 20.45 3.03 5.42
N ARG A 54 21.07 1.87 5.70
CA ARG A 54 20.39 0.59 6.00
C ARG A 54 19.32 0.70 7.08
N LYS A 55 19.61 1.35 8.21
CA LYS A 55 18.65 1.51 9.31
C LYS A 55 17.44 2.37 8.92
N ILE A 56 17.64 3.38 8.06
CA ILE A 56 16.52 4.20 7.57
C ILE A 56 15.66 3.37 6.62
N THR A 57 16.25 2.62 5.69
CA THR A 57 15.52 1.67 4.85
C THR A 57 14.77 0.65 5.70
N GLY A 58 15.40 0.10 6.74
CA GLY A 58 14.79 -0.83 7.68
C GLY A 58 13.56 -0.26 8.38
N ALA A 59 13.69 0.96 8.91
CA ALA A 59 12.56 1.68 9.52
C ALA A 59 11.41 1.94 8.52
N MET A 60 11.73 2.29 7.28
CA MET A 60 10.73 2.47 6.22
C MET A 60 9.98 1.17 5.90
N LEU A 61 10.68 0.04 5.81
CA LEU A 61 10.05 -1.27 5.59
C LEU A 61 9.16 -1.68 6.78
N ILE A 62 9.60 -1.47 8.02
CA ILE A 62 8.78 -1.75 9.22
C ILE A 62 7.51 -0.87 9.20
N ALA A 63 7.65 0.43 8.89
CA ALA A 63 6.49 1.31 8.75
C ALA A 63 5.54 0.84 7.64
N GLY A 64 6.08 0.34 6.52
CA GLY A 64 5.30 -0.28 5.44
C GLY A 64 4.54 -1.53 5.86
N SER A 65 5.16 -2.36 6.70
CA SER A 65 4.48 -3.52 7.29
C SER A 65 3.25 -3.10 8.09
N ALA A 66 3.36 -2.02 8.88
CA ALA A 66 2.22 -1.47 9.62
C ALA A 66 1.11 -0.95 8.69
N VAL A 67 1.47 -0.25 7.60
CA VAL A 67 0.50 0.20 6.58
C VAL A 67 -0.22 -0.98 5.96
N ALA A 68 0.49 -2.01 5.50
CA ALA A 68 -0.11 -3.23 4.96
C ALA A 68 -0.99 -3.96 5.98
N GLY A 69 -0.62 -3.89 7.27
CA GLY A 69 -1.46 -4.37 8.37
C GLY A 69 -2.81 -3.66 8.41
N VAL A 70 -2.82 -2.34 8.33
CA VAL A 70 -4.04 -1.51 8.30
C VAL A 70 -4.85 -1.77 7.03
N ASP A 71 -4.22 -1.81 5.86
CA ASP A 71 -4.90 -2.05 4.58
C ASP A 71 -5.64 -3.39 4.60
N GLY A 72 -4.97 -4.46 5.06
CA GLY A 72 -5.62 -5.75 5.20
C GLY A 72 -6.72 -5.76 6.26
N ALA A 73 -6.58 -5.00 7.36
CA ALA A 73 -7.65 -4.88 8.36
C ALA A 73 -8.90 -4.18 7.80
N VAL A 74 -8.72 -3.14 6.98
CA VAL A 74 -9.81 -2.45 6.28
C VAL A 74 -10.49 -3.40 5.29
N CYS A 75 -9.72 -4.14 4.49
CA CYS A 75 -10.24 -5.14 3.55
C CYS A 75 -11.04 -6.23 4.29
N LYS A 76 -10.47 -6.78 5.37
CA LYS A 76 -11.16 -7.77 6.21
C LYS A 76 -12.49 -7.24 6.76
N ALA A 77 -12.51 -5.99 7.23
CA ALA A 77 -13.72 -5.34 7.73
C ALA A 77 -14.77 -5.12 6.62
N ALA A 78 -14.31 -4.94 5.37
CA ALA A 78 -15.17 -4.83 4.19
C ALA A 78 -15.64 -6.18 3.62
N GLY A 79 -15.15 -7.32 4.15
CA GLY A 79 -15.65 -8.65 3.85
C GLY A 79 -14.66 -9.61 3.17
N GLY A 80 -13.37 -9.26 3.04
CA GLY A 80 -12.35 -10.16 2.50
C GLY A 80 -11.13 -9.43 1.95
N GLY A 81 -10.26 -10.10 1.20
CA GLY A 81 -9.13 -9.47 0.50
C GLY A 81 -7.92 -9.13 1.37
N GLU A 82 -7.97 -9.36 2.67
CA GLU A 82 -6.89 -8.98 3.60
C GLU A 82 -5.54 -9.64 3.28
N TRP A 83 -5.58 -10.82 2.68
CA TRP A 83 -4.39 -11.59 2.34
C TRP A 83 -3.57 -10.98 1.21
N ALA A 84 -4.18 -10.13 0.38
CA ALA A 84 -3.44 -9.33 -0.59
C ALA A 84 -2.42 -8.41 0.09
N HIS A 85 -2.67 -8.01 1.34
CA HIS A 85 -1.78 -7.16 2.15
C HIS A 85 -1.01 -7.93 3.22
N TRP A 86 -1.72 -8.75 3.99
CA TRP A 86 -1.13 -9.52 5.10
C TRP A 86 -0.19 -10.63 4.63
N GLY A 87 -0.23 -11.02 3.35
CA GLY A 87 0.73 -11.96 2.77
C GLY A 87 2.16 -11.40 2.71
N TYR A 88 2.33 -10.12 2.41
CA TYR A 88 3.66 -9.49 2.30
C TYR A 88 4.05 -8.67 3.53
N ALA A 89 3.10 -8.28 4.39
CA ALA A 89 3.38 -7.48 5.58
C ALA A 89 4.47 -8.11 6.50
N PRO A 90 4.48 -9.42 6.79
CA PRO A 90 5.54 -10.04 7.59
C PRO A 90 6.91 -9.98 6.93
N VAL A 91 6.97 -10.07 5.59
CA VAL A 91 8.22 -9.97 4.83
C VAL A 91 8.84 -8.60 5.03
N LEU A 92 8.05 -7.53 4.93
CA LEU A 92 8.51 -6.16 5.19
C LEU A 92 9.03 -5.99 6.63
N ALA A 93 8.33 -6.53 7.62
CA ALA A 93 8.77 -6.47 9.01
C ALA A 93 10.09 -7.20 9.26
N VAL A 94 10.24 -8.42 8.73
CA VAL A 94 11.45 -9.23 8.90
C VAL A 94 12.64 -8.60 8.20
N VAL A 95 12.51 -8.26 6.92
CA VAL A 95 13.59 -7.62 6.16
C VAL A 95 13.95 -6.28 6.79
N GLY A 96 12.94 -5.50 7.19
CA GLY A 96 13.14 -4.25 7.90
C GLY A 96 13.93 -4.43 9.19
N GLY A 97 13.55 -5.40 10.02
CA GLY A 97 14.25 -5.74 11.27
C GLY A 97 15.70 -6.16 11.05
N LEU A 98 15.98 -6.95 10.01
CA LEU A 98 17.35 -7.35 9.65
C LEU A 98 18.21 -6.16 9.18
N LEU A 99 17.61 -5.10 8.64
CA LEU A 99 18.34 -3.88 8.29
C LEU A 99 18.59 -2.94 9.48
N MET A 100 17.99 -3.23 10.64
CA MET A 100 18.18 -2.48 11.88
C MET A 100 19.39 -2.95 12.70
N THR A 101 19.90 -4.16 12.45
CA THR A 101 21.10 -4.73 13.09
C THR A 101 22.38 -4.20 12.44
#